data_AF-A0AAX4FX52-F1
#
_entry.id   AF-A0AAX4FX52-F1
#
_cell.length_a   1.000
_cell.length_b   1.000
_cell.length_c   1.000
_cell.angle_alpha   90.00
_cell.angle_beta   90.00
_cell.angle_gamma   90.00
#
_symmetry.space_group_name_H-M   'P 1'
#
loop_
_entity.id
_entity.type
_entity.pdbx_description
1 polymer ?
#
loop_
_entity_poly.entity_id
_entity_poly.type
_entity_poly.pdbx_seq_one_letter_code
_entity_poly.pdbx_strand_id
1 'polypeptide(L)'
;MEINDLMAEVLGQSVCEGRFTYEELLHYSAAHSPSGIGVSRGEASDFFLIISRGEPDGAILVDGKGTLFGDQAALHLTGDETFELYLVAQTVVDALTSRCRVFEKSHLMKNGRLDIPIVGATDRQRVGVLCLIVHDGRAPVAGARVTIRKGKVMLASDVTDVGGRVCFRLLNGRYMCIVSDRIGERTRCIVEFHEPRVEVGIDIARRPDE
;
A
#
# COMPACT_ATOMS: atom_id res chain seq x y z
N MET A 1 -34.52 6.06 8.88
CA MET A 1 -33.27 6.82 8.93
C MET A 1 -32.41 6.30 7.82
N GLU A 2 -32.04 7.15 6.88
CA GLU A 2 -31.19 6.75 5.76
C GLU A 2 -29.75 6.58 6.25
N ILE A 3 -28.95 5.79 5.54
CA ILE A 3 -27.57 5.49 5.97
C ILE A 3 -26.71 6.76 6.04
N ASN A 4 -26.96 7.73 5.15
CA ASN A 4 -26.25 9.02 5.15
C ASN A 4 -26.53 9.84 6.42
N ASP A 5 -27.77 9.83 6.93
CA ASP A 5 -28.13 10.51 8.17
C ASP A 5 -27.39 9.88 9.36
N LEU A 6 -27.36 8.54 9.41
CA LEU A 6 -26.63 7.81 10.45
C LEU A 6 -25.14 8.13 10.41
N MET A 7 -24.55 8.11 9.21
CA MET A 7 -23.12 8.39 9.05
C MET A 7 -22.83 9.85 9.40
N ALA A 8 -23.67 10.81 9.01
CA ALA A 8 -23.49 12.21 9.38
C ALA A 8 -23.51 12.42 10.90
N GLU A 9 -24.41 11.74 11.63
CA GLU A 9 -24.47 11.81 13.09
C GLU A 9 -23.20 11.24 13.75
N VAL A 10 -22.73 10.07 13.29
CA VAL A 10 -21.50 9.45 13.79
C VAL A 10 -20.29 10.33 13.51
N LEU A 11 -20.17 10.85 12.29
CA LEU A 11 -19.04 11.68 11.88
C LEU A 11 -19.03 13.04 12.58
N GLY A 12 -20.21 13.62 12.86
CA GLY A 12 -20.35 14.90 13.56
C GLY A 12 -19.83 14.88 15.01
N GLN A 13 -19.71 13.69 15.62
CA GLN A 13 -19.16 13.50 16.97
C GLN A 13 -17.70 13.01 16.96
N SER A 14 -17.11 12.87 15.77
CA SER A 14 -15.82 12.22 15.56
C SER A 14 -14.72 13.21 15.20
N VAL A 15 -13.47 12.87 15.50
CA VAL A 15 -12.31 13.69 15.12
C VAL A 15 -11.86 13.29 13.72
N CYS A 16 -11.75 14.28 12.83
CA CYS A 16 -11.12 14.09 11.52
C CYS A 16 -9.59 14.06 11.70
N GLU A 17 -8.99 12.90 11.41
CA GLU A 17 -7.55 12.66 11.53
C GLU A 17 -6.78 13.23 10.33
N GLY A 18 -7.42 13.27 9.15
CA GLY A 18 -6.82 13.80 7.94
C GLY A 18 -7.46 13.27 6.67
N ARG A 19 -6.89 13.69 5.54
CA ARG A 19 -7.29 13.29 4.20
C ARG A 19 -6.19 12.46 3.56
N PHE A 20 -6.58 11.31 2.98
CA PHE A 20 -5.69 10.27 2.49
C PHE A 20 -6.20 9.76 1.15
N THR A 21 -5.32 9.42 0.21
CA THR A 21 -5.69 8.52 -0.90
C THR A 21 -6.04 7.13 -0.36
N TYR A 22 -6.70 6.29 -1.17
CA TYR A 22 -7.01 4.92 -0.76
C TYR A 22 -5.77 4.14 -0.29
N GLU A 23 -4.66 4.22 -1.03
CA GLU A 23 -3.42 3.53 -0.67
C GLU A 23 -2.80 4.08 0.63
N GLU A 24 -2.76 5.40 0.79
CA GLU A 24 -2.27 6.03 2.02
C GLU A 24 -3.14 5.67 3.22
N LEU A 25 -4.46 5.62 3.05
CA LEU A 25 -5.39 5.24 4.10
C LEU A 25 -5.14 3.80 4.58
N LEU A 26 -4.96 2.86 3.65
CA LEU A 26 -4.64 1.48 4.00
C LEU A 26 -3.27 1.37 4.68
N HIS A 27 -2.27 2.12 4.20
CA HIS A 27 -0.94 2.12 4.80
C HIS A 27 -0.94 2.72 6.21
N TYR A 28 -1.58 3.88 6.38
CA TYR A 28 -1.74 4.55 7.67
C TYR A 28 -2.50 3.66 8.66
N SER A 29 -3.58 3.02 8.21
CA SER A 29 -4.41 2.15 9.04
C SER A 29 -3.63 0.93 9.52
N ALA A 30 -2.86 0.28 8.65
CA ALA A 30 -2.02 -0.86 9.01
C ALA A 30 -0.90 -0.49 10.00
N ALA A 31 -0.40 0.75 9.95
CA ALA A 31 0.70 1.21 10.81
C ALA A 31 0.24 1.68 12.21
N HIS A 32 -0.93 2.34 12.29
CA HIS A 32 -1.40 2.99 13.53
C HIS A 32 -2.57 2.24 14.19
N SER A 33 -3.11 1.22 13.52
CA SER A 33 -4.26 0.43 13.97
C SER A 33 -5.47 1.26 14.42
N PRO A 34 -5.87 2.33 13.70
CA PRO A 34 -7.00 3.16 14.08
C PRO A 34 -8.32 2.39 13.94
N SER A 35 -9.33 2.88 14.66
CA SER A 35 -10.72 2.49 14.43
C SER A 35 -11.49 3.71 13.99
N GLY A 36 -12.15 3.60 12.85
CA GLY A 36 -12.69 4.78 12.19
C GLY A 36 -13.40 4.49 10.87
N ILE A 37 -13.76 5.58 10.22
CA ILE A 37 -14.50 5.57 8.97
C ILE A 37 -13.77 6.49 8.00
N GLY A 38 -13.30 5.92 6.89
CA GLY A 38 -12.87 6.68 5.73
C GLY A 38 -14.10 7.09 4.92
N VAL A 39 -14.25 8.38 4.64
CA VAL A 39 -15.36 8.92 3.87
C VAL A 39 -14.83 9.52 2.57
N SER A 40 -15.30 9.02 1.43
CA SER A 40 -15.08 9.64 0.12
C SER A 40 -16.40 10.18 -0.39
N ARG A 41 -16.48 11.49 -0.58
CA ARG A 41 -17.67 12.14 -1.14
C ARG A 41 -17.42 12.48 -2.60
N GLY A 42 -18.20 11.88 -3.50
CA GLY A 42 -18.18 12.15 -4.93
C GLY A 42 -19.40 12.97 -5.37
N GLU A 43 -19.40 13.43 -6.62
CA GLU A 43 -20.55 14.15 -7.18
C GLU A 43 -21.80 13.25 -7.35
N ALA A 44 -21.58 11.96 -7.60
CA ALA A 44 -22.65 10.99 -7.91
C ALA A 44 -22.86 9.92 -6.83
N SER A 45 -21.87 9.74 -5.93
CA SER A 45 -21.91 8.70 -4.92
C SER A 45 -21.00 9.00 -3.75
N ASP A 46 -21.43 8.60 -2.56
CA ASP A 46 -20.63 8.62 -1.34
C ASP A 46 -20.16 7.20 -1.02
N PHE A 47 -18.88 7.07 -0.69
CA PHE A 47 -18.25 5.82 -0.29
C PHE A 47 -17.78 5.90 1.15
N PHE A 48 -18.13 4.89 1.94
CA PHE A 48 -17.69 4.75 3.31
C PHE A 48 -16.90 3.46 3.47
N LEU A 49 -15.67 3.57 3.94
CA LEU A 49 -14.79 2.46 4.27
C LEU A 49 -14.63 2.38 5.78
N ILE A 50 -14.99 1.23 6.35
CA ILE A 50 -15.01 1.03 7.79
C ILE A 50 -13.71 0.34 8.17
N ILE A 51 -12.90 1.05 8.97
CA ILE A 51 -11.60 0.57 9.46
C ILE A 51 -11.78 0.12 10.91
N SER A 52 -11.51 -1.15 11.16
CA SER A 52 -11.53 -1.76 12.50
C SER A 52 -10.12 -2.16 12.89
N ARG A 53 -9.54 -1.50 13.90
CA ARG A 53 -8.20 -1.79 14.43
C ARG A 53 -7.13 -1.88 13.33
N GLY A 54 -7.19 -0.96 12.36
CA GLY A 54 -6.27 -0.88 11.23
C GLY A 54 -6.63 -1.70 10.01
N GLU A 55 -7.68 -2.51 10.07
CA GLU A 55 -8.10 -3.36 8.96
C GLU A 55 -9.37 -2.80 8.30
N PRO A 56 -9.43 -2.74 6.95
CA PRO A 56 -10.67 -2.41 6.27
C PRO A 56 -11.61 -3.62 6.33
N ASP A 57 -12.63 -3.54 7.17
CA ASP A 57 -13.51 -4.66 7.50
C ASP A 57 -14.95 -4.45 7.00
N GLY A 58 -15.30 -3.24 6.57
CA GLY A 58 -16.61 -2.95 6.01
C GLY A 58 -16.59 -1.90 4.91
N ALA A 59 -17.60 -1.93 4.04
CA ALA A 59 -17.76 -1.00 2.93
C ALA A 59 -19.24 -0.67 2.70
N ILE A 60 -19.52 0.59 2.39
CA ILE A 60 -20.84 1.09 2.05
C ILE A 60 -20.70 2.04 0.86
N LEU A 61 -21.51 1.84 -0.17
CA LEU A 61 -21.64 2.77 -1.29
C LEU A 61 -23.08 3.29 -1.30
N VAL A 62 -23.24 4.60 -1.38
CA VAL A 62 -24.54 5.25 -1.53
C VAL A 62 -24.52 6.03 -2.83
N ASP A 63 -25.43 5.70 -3.74
CA ASP A 63 -25.60 6.40 -5.01
C ASP A 63 -27.09 6.71 -5.26
N GLY A 64 -27.39 7.38 -6.38
CA GLY A 64 -28.78 7.67 -6.77
C GLY A 64 -29.65 6.45 -7.07
N LYS A 65 -29.10 5.23 -7.09
CA LYS A 65 -29.82 3.97 -7.32
C LYS A 65 -30.07 3.19 -6.03
N GLY A 66 -29.42 3.55 -4.92
CA GLY A 66 -29.63 2.98 -3.61
C GLY A 66 -28.34 2.82 -2.80
N THR A 67 -28.34 1.86 -1.89
CA THR A 67 -27.18 1.58 -1.02
C THR A 67 -26.69 0.16 -1.21
N LEU A 68 -25.40 0.01 -1.44
CA LEU A 68 -24.70 -1.27 -1.43
C LEU A 68 -23.90 -1.42 -0.13
N PHE A 69 -23.76 -2.66 0.32
CA PHE A 69 -23.06 -3.01 1.56
C PHE A 69 -22.06 -4.14 1.32
N GLY A 70 -20.98 -4.14 2.11
CA GLY A 70 -20.01 -5.22 2.14
C GLY A 70 -19.32 -5.44 0.80
N ASP A 71 -19.17 -6.70 0.40
CA ASP A 71 -18.49 -7.09 -0.83
C ASP A 71 -19.02 -6.37 -2.07
N GLN A 72 -20.34 -6.16 -2.17
CA GLN A 72 -20.94 -5.45 -3.30
C GLN A 72 -20.51 -3.99 -3.37
N ALA A 73 -20.41 -3.31 -2.21
CA ALA A 73 -19.85 -1.96 -2.17
C ALA A 73 -18.35 -1.97 -2.50
N ALA A 74 -17.59 -2.90 -1.93
CA ALA A 74 -16.14 -3.02 -2.16
C ALA A 74 -15.77 -3.23 -3.65
N LEU A 75 -16.61 -3.94 -4.41
CA LEU A 75 -16.41 -4.13 -5.85
C LEU A 75 -16.45 -2.82 -6.63
N HIS A 76 -17.23 -1.83 -6.17
CA HIS A 76 -17.38 -0.53 -6.82
C HIS A 76 -16.27 0.46 -6.49
N LEU A 77 -15.40 0.14 -5.53
CA LEU A 77 -14.23 0.93 -5.22
C LEU A 77 -13.23 0.87 -6.39
N THR A 78 -12.74 2.02 -6.85
CA THR A 78 -11.85 2.13 -8.01
C THR A 78 -10.37 2.19 -7.61
N GLY A 79 -10.08 2.71 -6.42
CA GLY A 79 -8.73 2.95 -5.91
C GLY A 79 -8.26 4.40 -6.07
N ASP A 80 -8.95 5.20 -6.89
CA ASP A 80 -8.63 6.61 -7.13
C ASP A 80 -9.33 7.55 -6.12
N GLU A 81 -10.12 6.99 -5.21
CA GLU A 81 -10.85 7.76 -4.21
C GLU A 81 -9.90 8.40 -3.19
N THR A 82 -10.24 9.62 -2.79
CA THR A 82 -9.66 10.25 -1.60
C THR A 82 -10.63 10.17 -0.44
N PHE A 83 -10.13 9.75 0.71
CA PHE A 83 -10.89 9.54 1.93
C PHE A 83 -10.49 10.54 3.01
N GLU A 84 -11.47 11.11 3.68
CA GLU A 84 -11.29 11.77 4.97
C GLU A 84 -11.48 10.72 6.06
N LEU A 85 -10.46 10.49 6.89
CA LEU A 85 -10.52 9.51 7.97
C LEU A 85 -11.04 10.18 9.25
N TYR A 86 -12.12 9.65 9.78
CA TYR A 86 -12.68 10.04 11.06
C TYR A 86 -12.45 8.93 12.07
N LEU A 87 -11.87 9.26 13.23
CA LEU A 87 -11.68 8.33 14.33
C LEU A 87 -13.00 8.14 15.07
N VAL A 88 -13.43 6.89 15.19
CA VAL A 88 -14.72 6.51 15.77
C VAL A 88 -14.50 5.46 16.85
N ALA A 89 -15.29 5.52 17.92
CA ALA A 89 -15.26 4.51 18.97
C ALA A 89 -15.45 3.09 18.40
N GLN A 90 -14.64 2.14 18.88
CA GLN A 90 -14.65 0.75 18.40
C GLN A 90 -16.04 0.11 18.43
N THR A 91 -16.85 0.40 19.44
CA THR A 91 -18.20 -0.16 19.57
C THR A 91 -19.13 0.24 18.42
N VAL A 92 -18.97 1.45 17.90
CA VAL A 92 -19.72 1.94 16.72
C VAL A 92 -19.19 1.27 15.46
N VAL A 93 -17.87 1.17 15.31
CA VAL A 93 -17.23 0.45 14.19
C VAL A 93 -17.69 -1.01 14.14
N ASP A 94 -17.73 -1.71 15.27
CA ASP A 94 -18.19 -3.10 15.36
C ASP A 94 -19.67 -3.22 14.94
N ALA A 95 -20.52 -2.30 15.40
CA ALA A 95 -21.93 -2.26 15.04
C ALA A 95 -22.13 -2.03 13.53
N LEU A 96 -21.39 -1.10 12.93
CA LEU A 96 -21.43 -0.85 11.48
C LEU A 96 -20.92 -2.07 10.70
N THR A 97 -19.76 -2.61 11.09
CA THR A 97 -19.13 -3.78 10.46
C THR A 97 -20.09 -4.97 10.43
N SER A 98 -20.90 -5.18 11.47
CA SER A 98 -21.88 -6.28 11.51
C SER A 98 -22.89 -6.27 10.34
N ARG A 99 -23.13 -5.12 9.72
CA ARG A 99 -24.10 -4.93 8.62
C ARG A 99 -23.45 -4.73 7.26
N CYS A 100 -22.19 -4.29 7.22
CA CYS A 100 -21.51 -3.92 5.99
C CYS A 100 -20.18 -4.66 5.80
N ARG A 101 -20.03 -5.82 6.45
CA ARG A 101 -18.79 -6.58 6.42
C ARG A 101 -18.38 -6.94 5.01
N VAL A 102 -17.11 -6.72 4.70
CA VAL A 102 -16.46 -7.31 3.52
C VAL A 102 -15.86 -8.64 3.93
N PHE A 103 -16.39 -9.74 3.41
CA PHE A 103 -15.88 -11.06 3.72
C PHE A 103 -14.67 -11.40 2.85
N GLU A 104 -14.74 -11.03 1.58
CA GLU A 104 -13.69 -11.29 0.62
C GLU A 104 -12.76 -10.07 0.55
N LYS A 105 -11.77 -10.04 1.47
CA LYS A 105 -10.82 -8.92 1.58
C LYS A 105 -10.09 -8.63 0.28
N SER A 106 -9.97 -9.60 -0.64
CA SER A 106 -9.40 -9.35 -1.97
C SER A 106 -10.17 -8.30 -2.78
N HIS A 107 -11.46 -8.09 -2.50
CA HIS A 107 -12.25 -7.00 -3.10
C HIS A 107 -11.77 -5.61 -2.69
N LEU A 108 -11.16 -5.48 -1.51
CA LEU A 108 -10.53 -4.25 -1.02
C LEU A 108 -9.05 -4.18 -1.43
N MET A 109 -8.44 -5.32 -1.74
CA MET A 109 -7.10 -5.36 -2.31
C MET A 109 -7.17 -5.01 -3.80
N LYS A 110 -7.37 -3.73 -4.12
CA LYS A 110 -7.22 -3.23 -5.50
C LYS A 110 -5.77 -3.36 -6.01
N ASN A 111 -4.83 -3.55 -5.08
CA ASN A 111 -3.45 -3.96 -5.34
C ASN A 111 -3.25 -5.49 -5.31
N GLY A 112 -4.13 -6.24 -6.00
CA GLY A 112 -4.09 -7.70 -6.15
C GLY A 112 -3.82 -8.22 -7.57
N ARG A 113 -3.58 -7.35 -8.55
CA ARG A 113 -3.07 -7.71 -9.90
C ARG A 113 -1.90 -6.77 -10.16
N LEU A 114 -0.67 -7.27 -10.35
CA LEU A 114 -0.18 -7.54 -11.70
C LEU A 114 -0.72 -6.49 -12.66
N ASP A 115 0.09 -5.46 -12.89
CA ASP A 115 -0.13 -4.38 -13.82
C ASP A 115 -0.56 -4.93 -15.18
N ILE A 116 -1.87 -4.97 -15.43
CA ILE A 116 -2.41 -5.13 -16.77
C ILE A 116 -2.38 -3.72 -17.36
N PRO A 117 -1.56 -3.48 -18.40
CA PRO A 117 -1.41 -2.14 -18.95
C PRO A 117 -2.73 -1.68 -19.58
N ILE A 118 -3.27 -0.57 -19.10
CA ILE A 118 -4.31 0.18 -19.80
C ILE A 118 -3.63 0.98 -20.90
N VAL A 119 -3.93 0.65 -22.15
CA VAL A 119 -3.48 1.44 -23.31
C VAL A 119 -4.14 2.82 -23.23
N GLY A 120 -3.42 3.82 -22.71
CA GLY A 120 -3.83 5.23 -22.78
C GLY A 120 -3.57 6.10 -21.54
N ALA A 121 -3.26 5.56 -20.36
CA ALA A 121 -3.03 6.38 -19.17
C ALA A 121 -1.60 6.95 -19.10
N THR A 122 -1.48 8.24 -18.80
CA THR A 122 -0.25 9.05 -18.96
C THR A 122 0.76 8.95 -17.83
N ASP A 123 0.40 8.37 -16.68
CA ASP A 123 1.37 7.99 -15.64
C ASP A 123 1.83 6.56 -15.87
N ARG A 124 2.59 6.41 -16.97
CA ARG A 124 3.09 5.11 -17.41
C ARG A 124 3.97 4.53 -16.30
N GLN A 125 3.49 3.47 -15.66
CA GLN A 125 4.40 2.49 -15.11
C GLN A 125 5.28 1.99 -16.26
N ARG A 126 6.55 2.38 -16.25
CA ARG A 126 7.51 2.01 -17.28
C ARG A 126 8.38 0.92 -16.71
N VAL A 127 8.56 -0.14 -17.50
CA VAL A 127 9.61 -1.11 -17.23
C VAL A 127 10.94 -0.37 -17.32
N GLY A 128 11.63 -0.28 -16.19
CA GLY A 128 12.97 0.27 -16.07
C GLY A 128 13.96 -0.79 -15.63
N VAL A 129 15.22 -0.38 -15.55
CA VAL A 129 16.32 -1.22 -15.04
C VAL A 129 16.86 -0.59 -13.77
N LEU A 130 16.62 -1.25 -12.64
CA LEU A 130 17.23 -0.90 -11.36
C LEU A 130 18.53 -1.68 -11.22
N CYS A 131 19.66 -0.98 -11.21
CA CYS A 131 20.96 -1.56 -10.92
C CYS A 131 21.41 -1.19 -9.50
N LEU A 132 21.78 -2.19 -8.71
CA LEU A 132 22.29 -2.04 -7.36
C LEU A 132 23.78 -2.37 -7.37
N ILE A 133 24.59 -1.50 -6.76
CA ILE A 133 26.03 -1.68 -6.61
C ILE A 133 26.29 -1.86 -5.11
N VAL A 134 26.55 -3.11 -4.72
CA VAL A 134 26.79 -3.50 -3.33
C VAL A 134 28.27 -3.35 -3.01
N HIS A 135 28.57 -2.58 -1.98
CA HIS A 135 29.93 -2.37 -1.48
C HIS A 135 29.99 -2.53 0.04
N ASP A 136 31.13 -2.99 0.54
CA ASP A 136 31.50 -2.98 1.96
C ASP A 136 32.58 -1.90 2.11
N GLY A 137 32.16 -0.72 2.57
CA GLY A 137 32.98 0.48 2.52
C GLY A 137 33.37 0.84 1.08
N ARG A 138 34.64 0.66 0.70
CA ARG A 138 35.15 0.95 -0.66
C ARG A 138 35.26 -0.28 -1.57
N ALA A 139 35.07 -1.48 -1.04
CA ALA A 139 35.27 -2.72 -1.79
C ALA A 139 33.94 -3.23 -2.37
N PRO A 140 33.84 -3.55 -3.67
CA PRO A 140 32.66 -4.18 -4.23
C PRO A 140 32.47 -5.59 -3.67
N VAL A 141 31.23 -6.00 -3.44
CA VAL A 141 30.91 -7.30 -2.83
C VAL A 141 30.36 -8.24 -3.89
N ALA A 142 31.17 -9.19 -4.33
CA ALA A 142 30.78 -10.19 -5.31
C ALA A 142 30.06 -11.39 -4.66
N GLY A 143 29.06 -11.95 -5.36
CA GLY A 143 28.31 -13.12 -4.92
C GLY A 143 27.34 -12.87 -3.74
N ALA A 144 27.06 -11.62 -3.39
CA ALA A 144 26.00 -11.28 -2.45
C ALA A 144 24.64 -11.54 -3.10
N ARG A 145 23.71 -12.15 -2.37
CA ARG A 145 22.35 -12.34 -2.83
C ARG A 145 21.55 -11.06 -2.57
N VAL A 146 20.96 -10.53 -3.64
CA VAL A 146 20.06 -9.38 -3.56
C VAL A 146 18.65 -9.86 -3.83
N THR A 147 17.72 -9.44 -2.99
CA THR A 147 16.31 -9.80 -3.07
C THR A 147 15.46 -8.54 -3.11
N ILE A 148 14.59 -8.45 -4.12
CA ILE A 148 13.64 -7.36 -4.30
C ILE A 148 12.27 -7.83 -3.82
N ARG A 149 11.68 -7.07 -2.89
CA ARG A 149 10.35 -7.33 -2.34
C ARG A 149 9.45 -6.10 -2.50
N LYS A 150 8.15 -6.36 -2.68
CA LYS A 150 7.09 -5.36 -2.52
C LYS A 150 6.11 -5.90 -1.49
N GLY A 151 6.08 -5.26 -0.32
CA GLY A 151 5.40 -5.79 0.86
C GLY A 151 5.95 -7.17 1.25
N LYS A 152 5.06 -8.16 1.40
CA LYS A 152 5.43 -9.54 1.77
C LYS A 152 5.94 -10.36 0.59
N VAL A 153 5.70 -9.95 -0.66
CA VAL A 153 6.00 -10.72 -1.87
C VAL A 153 7.44 -10.49 -2.33
N MET A 154 8.16 -11.56 -2.60
CA MET A 154 9.45 -11.52 -3.30
C MET A 154 9.18 -11.44 -4.81
N LEU A 155 9.69 -10.41 -5.46
CA LEU A 155 9.49 -10.17 -6.89
C LEU A 155 10.65 -10.68 -7.73
N ALA A 156 11.88 -10.49 -7.24
CA ALA A 156 13.09 -10.92 -7.93
C ALA A 156 14.20 -11.21 -6.92
N SER A 157 15.14 -12.05 -7.31
CA SER A 157 16.38 -12.24 -6.58
C SER A 157 17.47 -12.66 -7.54
N ASP A 158 18.66 -12.11 -7.35
CA ASP A 158 19.84 -12.43 -8.15
C ASP A 158 21.10 -12.18 -7.32
N VAL A 159 22.27 -12.55 -7.83
CA VAL A 159 23.56 -12.42 -7.15
C VAL A 159 24.42 -11.35 -7.81
N THR A 160 25.20 -10.63 -7.01
CA THR A 160 26.12 -9.60 -7.51
C THR A 160 27.28 -10.20 -8.30
N ASP A 161 27.67 -9.51 -9.37
CA ASP A 161 28.83 -9.83 -10.19
C ASP A 161 30.16 -9.44 -9.50
N VAL A 162 31.28 -9.62 -10.21
CA VAL A 162 32.64 -9.29 -9.70
C VAL A 162 32.83 -7.81 -9.35
N GLY A 163 31.99 -6.92 -9.90
CA GLY A 163 31.95 -5.49 -9.60
C GLY A 163 30.97 -5.13 -8.49
N GLY A 164 30.36 -6.12 -7.81
CA GLY A 164 29.34 -5.90 -6.81
C GLY A 164 27.99 -5.48 -7.39
N ARG A 165 27.81 -5.59 -8.72
CA ARG A 165 26.64 -5.08 -9.41
C ARG A 165 25.61 -6.18 -9.64
N VAL A 166 24.34 -5.81 -9.51
CA VAL A 166 23.19 -6.62 -9.95
C VAL A 166 22.16 -5.71 -10.57
N CYS A 167 21.43 -6.15 -11.60
CA CYS A 167 20.40 -5.34 -12.25
C CYS A 167 19.10 -6.12 -12.40
N PHE A 168 17.99 -5.46 -12.07
CA PHE A 168 16.65 -6.01 -12.15
C PHE A 168 15.82 -5.20 -13.13
N ARG A 169 15.10 -5.90 -14.00
CA ARG A 169 14.10 -5.28 -14.87
C ARG A 169 12.78 -5.27 -14.12
N LEU A 170 12.36 -4.10 -13.65
CA LEU A 170 11.23 -3.91 -12.75
C LEU A 170 10.38 -2.75 -13.27
N LEU A 171 9.13 -2.68 -12.84
CA LEU A 171 8.33 -1.48 -13.04
C LEU A 171 8.85 -0.38 -12.12
N ASN A 172 8.88 0.86 -12.59
CA ASN A 172 9.17 2.01 -11.74
C ASN A 172 8.27 2.01 -10.49
N GLY A 173 8.86 2.33 -9.35
CA GLY A 173 8.19 2.29 -8.06
C GLY A 173 9.12 2.06 -6.88
N ARG A 174 8.51 1.79 -5.73
CA ARG A 174 9.18 1.62 -4.44
C ARG A 174 9.32 0.14 -4.08
N TYR A 175 10.53 -0.25 -3.70
CA TYR A 175 10.88 -1.63 -3.38
C TYR A 175 11.69 -1.73 -2.09
N MET A 176 11.51 -2.85 -1.37
CA MET A 176 12.42 -3.26 -0.31
C MET A 176 13.51 -4.14 -0.92
N CYS A 177 14.75 -3.69 -0.83
CA CYS A 177 15.93 -4.41 -1.26
C CYS A 177 16.60 -5.02 -0.03
N ILE A 178 16.82 -6.33 -0.05
CA ILE A 178 17.50 -7.07 1.01
C ILE A 178 18.77 -7.64 0.42
N VAL A 179 19.91 -7.33 1.04
CA VAL A 179 21.21 -7.89 0.68
C VAL A 179 21.61 -8.90 1.74
N SER A 180 21.91 -10.11 1.32
CA SER A 180 22.38 -11.19 2.17
C SER A 180 23.63 -11.85 1.60
N ASP A 181 24.44 -12.41 2.48
CA ASP A 181 25.58 -13.25 2.11
C ASP A 181 25.46 -14.64 2.76
N ARG A 182 26.55 -15.41 2.77
CA ARG A 182 26.59 -16.76 3.36
C ARG A 182 26.40 -16.78 4.87
N ILE A 183 26.53 -15.64 5.55
CA ILE A 183 26.48 -15.50 7.01
C ILE A 183 25.10 -15.00 7.44
N GLY A 184 24.36 -14.32 6.55
CA GLY A 184 22.97 -13.94 6.77
C GLY A 184 22.57 -12.65 6.06
N GLU A 185 21.46 -12.05 6.51
CA GLU A 185 21.06 -10.72 6.06
C GLU A 185 22.08 -9.67 6.53
N ARG A 186 22.57 -8.85 5.59
CA ARG A 186 23.55 -7.80 5.86
C ARG A 186 22.89 -6.43 5.96
N THR A 187 21.95 -6.14 5.08
CA THR A 187 21.20 -4.88 5.11
C THR A 187 19.87 -5.00 4.40
N ARG A 188 18.96 -4.09 4.77
CA ARG A 188 17.69 -3.85 4.09
C ARG A 188 17.55 -2.35 3.83
N CYS A 189 17.17 -1.99 2.62
CA CYS A 189 16.95 -0.59 2.25
C CYS A 189 15.73 -0.45 1.34
N ILE A 190 15.12 0.72 1.38
CA ILE A 190 14.04 1.08 0.47
C ILE A 190 14.66 1.80 -0.72
N VAL A 191 14.30 1.36 -1.92
CA VAL A 191 14.73 1.98 -3.17
C VAL A 191 13.50 2.40 -3.95
N GLU A 192 13.43 3.69 -4.25
CA GLU A 192 12.45 4.29 -5.13
C GLU A 192 13.14 4.61 -6.46
N PHE A 193 12.59 4.13 -7.57
CA PHE A 193 13.13 4.47 -8.87
C PHE A 193 11.99 4.79 -9.84
N HIS A 194 12.11 5.96 -10.48
CA HIS A 194 11.09 6.49 -11.39
C HIS A 194 11.61 6.67 -12.83
N GLU A 195 12.93 6.60 -13.01
CA GLU A 195 13.59 6.75 -14.31
C GLU A 195 13.76 5.40 -15.03
N PRO A 196 13.96 5.40 -16.37
CA PRO A 196 14.14 4.18 -17.16
C PRO A 196 15.33 3.32 -16.71
N ARG A 197 16.36 3.94 -16.13
CA ARG A 197 17.51 3.25 -15.57
C ARG A 197 18.03 4.03 -14.37
N VAL A 198 18.15 3.35 -13.24
CA VAL A 198 18.65 3.95 -12.00
C VAL A 198 19.77 3.07 -11.47
N GLU A 199 20.85 3.69 -11.02
CA GLU A 199 21.96 3.03 -10.35
C GLU A 199 22.02 3.51 -8.90
N VAL A 200 22.00 2.57 -7.94
CA VAL A 200 22.01 2.87 -6.51
C VAL A 200 23.16 2.14 -5.83
N GLY A 201 23.99 2.88 -5.09
CA GLY A 201 25.02 2.31 -4.23
C GLY A 201 24.42 1.85 -2.89
N ILE A 202 24.72 0.62 -2.48
CA ILE A 202 24.32 0.05 -1.20
C ILE A 202 25.59 -0.28 -0.40
N ASP A 203 25.79 0.43 0.71
CA ASP A 203 26.82 0.09 1.69
C ASP A 203 26.29 -0.97 2.66
N ILE A 204 27.05 -2.06 2.83
CA ILE A 204 26.75 -3.13 3.77
C ILE A 204 27.65 -3.11 5.00
N ALA A 205 28.55 -2.13 5.11
CA ALA A 205 29.37 -1.95 6.31
C ALA A 205 28.46 -1.79 7.54
N ARG A 206 28.72 -2.59 8.58
CA ARG A 206 28.04 -2.45 9.88
C ARG A 206 28.25 -1.01 10.37
N ARG A 207 27.16 -0.26 10.60
CA ARG A 207 27.23 0.79 11.61
C ARG A 207 27.53 0.09 12.94
N PRO A 208 28.56 0.49 13.69
CA PRO A 208 28.64 0.16 15.11
C PRO A 208 27.38 0.73 15.76
N ASP A 209 26.78 -0.05 16.66
CA ASP A 209 25.68 0.37 17.52
C ASP A 209 25.99 1.74 18.17
N GLU A 210 25.01 2.64 18.13
CA GLU A 210 24.80 3.68 19.15
C GLU A 210 23.38 3.55 19.68
#